data_AF-A0A7C5NMC4-F1
#
_entry.id   AF-A0A7C5NMC4-F1
#
_cell.length_a   1.000
_cell.length_b   1.000
_cell.length_c   1.000
_cell.angle_alpha   90.00
_cell.angle_beta   90.00
_cell.angle_gamma   90.00
#
_symmetry.space_group_name_H-M   'P 1'
#
loop_
_entity.id
_entity.type
_entity.pdbx_description
1 polymer ?
#
loop_
_entity_poly.entity_id
_entity_poly.type
_entity_poly.pdbx_seq_one_letter_code
_entity_poly.pdbx_strand_id
1 'polypeptide(L)'
;MAELVNAVDAYIARHPSINAEIVLDSSVKGTVTNKRIKGRRAKVTYATRTRDADQYIILMVQKAENPRQITVVSSDKEVIRACRQAGAQTMSCERFAKLISLGSKTAETEAEKPPPPSSKEEIKEWKKFFNLE
;
A
#
# COMPACT_ATOMS: atom_id res chain seq x y z
N MET A 1 -7.25 1.83 -9.24
CA MET A 1 -5.80 2.17 -9.30
C MET A 1 -5.50 3.56 -8.75
N ALA A 2 -6.19 4.62 -9.19
CA ALA A 2 -5.98 5.98 -8.67
C ALA A 2 -6.11 6.08 -7.13
N GLU A 3 -7.11 5.42 -6.55
CA GLU A 3 -7.34 5.38 -5.10
C GLU A 3 -6.20 4.71 -4.32
N LEU A 4 -5.71 3.55 -4.79
CA LEU A 4 -4.57 2.86 -4.16
C LEU A 4 -3.31 3.75 -4.18
N VAL A 5 -3.02 4.37 -5.33
CA VAL A 5 -1.86 5.26 -5.43
C VAL A 5 -2.06 6.50 -4.54
N ASN A 6 -3.26 7.05 -4.42
CA ASN A 6 -3.56 8.16 -3.50
C ASN A 6 -3.31 7.77 -2.05
N ALA A 7 -3.82 6.60 -1.64
CA ALA A 7 -3.72 6.07 -0.29
C ALA A 7 -2.25 5.85 0.11
N VAL A 8 -1.46 5.26 -0.80
CA VAL A 8 -0.02 5.04 -0.60
C VAL A 8 0.75 6.36 -0.60
N ASP A 9 0.43 7.31 -1.49
CA ASP A 9 1.05 8.64 -1.47
C ASP A 9 0.79 9.38 -0.17
N ALA A 10 -0.45 9.36 0.33
CA ALA A 10 -0.81 9.98 1.60
C ALA A 10 -0.08 9.31 2.78
N TYR A 11 0.18 8.01 2.69
CA TYR A 11 0.98 7.28 3.68
C TYR A 11 2.47 7.69 3.63
N ILE A 12 3.08 7.78 2.45
CA ILE A 12 4.46 8.27 2.27
C ILE A 12 4.56 9.74 2.68
N ALA A 13 3.52 10.53 2.43
CA ALA A 13 3.50 11.94 2.83
C ALA A 13 3.71 12.13 4.33
N ARG A 14 3.16 11.21 5.13
CA ARG A 14 3.30 11.16 6.59
C ARG A 14 4.57 10.46 7.08
N HIS A 15 5.25 9.73 6.20
CA HIS A 15 6.48 8.99 6.49
C HIS A 15 7.55 9.30 5.44
N PRO A 16 8.13 10.51 5.46
CA PRO A 16 9.02 10.99 4.39
C PRO A 16 10.32 10.18 4.26
N SER A 17 10.68 9.39 5.27
CA SER A 17 11.82 8.45 5.24
C SER A 17 11.55 7.17 4.45
N ILE A 18 10.31 6.92 4.03
CA ILE A 18 9.91 5.71 3.31
C ILE A 18 9.81 5.99 1.81
N ASN A 19 10.48 5.16 1.00
CA ASN A 19 10.23 5.07 -0.44
C ASN A 19 9.30 3.89 -0.70
N ALA A 20 8.24 4.07 -1.49
CA ALA A 20 7.34 2.98 -1.84
C ALA A 20 7.27 2.73 -3.36
N GLU A 21 7.22 1.46 -3.72
CA GLU A 21 7.02 0.97 -5.09
C GLU A 21 5.78 0.07 -5.11
N ILE A 22 4.81 0.42 -5.95
CA ILE A 22 3.59 -0.36 -6.18
C ILE A 22 3.82 -1.18 -7.45
N VAL A 23 3.85 -2.50 -7.31
CA VAL A 23 4.01 -3.41 -8.45
C VAL A 23 2.63 -3.95 -8.84
N LEU A 24 2.26 -3.78 -10.11
CA LEU A 24 0.98 -4.23 -10.67
C LEU A 24 1.24 -5.15 -11.85
N ASP A 25 0.44 -6.20 -12.02
CA ASP A 25 0.47 -7.00 -13.24
C ASP A 25 0.02 -6.16 -14.44
N SER A 26 0.78 -6.23 -15.53
CA SER A 26 0.37 -5.62 -16.79
C SER A 26 -0.36 -6.61 -17.68
N SER A 27 -1.52 -6.18 -18.20
CA SER A 27 -2.23 -6.89 -19.26
C SER A 27 -1.64 -6.60 -20.65
N VAL A 28 -0.60 -5.76 -20.73
CA VAL A 28 -0.03 -5.22 -21.97
C VAL A 28 1.26 -5.96 -22.33
N LYS A 29 1.34 -6.52 -23.55
CA LYS A 29 2.58 -7.14 -24.06
C LYS A 29 3.69 -6.08 -24.13
N GLY A 30 4.80 -6.26 -23.40
CA GLY A 30 5.94 -5.34 -23.48
C GLY A 30 6.90 -5.41 -22.29
N THR A 31 7.84 -4.45 -22.24
CA THR A 31 8.89 -4.24 -21.22
C THR A 31 8.30 -3.76 -19.89
N VAL A 32 8.98 -4.06 -18.75
CA VAL A 32 8.62 -3.50 -17.44
C VAL A 32 8.64 -1.98 -17.54
N THR A 33 7.48 -1.34 -17.39
CA THR A 33 7.39 0.12 -17.44
C THR A 33 7.37 0.66 -16.03
N ASN A 34 8.45 1.36 -15.67
CA ASN A 34 8.51 2.17 -14.46
C ASN A 34 7.86 3.51 -14.78
N LYS A 35 6.66 3.76 -14.24
CA LYS A 35 5.98 5.05 -14.41
C LYS A 35 5.96 5.79 -13.09
N ARG A 36 6.76 6.85 -13.00
CA ARG A 36 6.59 7.84 -11.93
C ARG A 36 5.40 8.73 -12.32
N ILE A 37 4.35 8.73 -11.51
CA ILE A 37 3.19 9.59 -11.75
C ILE A 37 3.60 11.01 -11.36
N LYS A 38 3.42 11.99 -12.26
CA LYS A 38 3.76 13.39 -11.98
C LYS A 38 3.02 13.86 -10.72
N GLY A 39 3.75 14.50 -9.79
CA GLY A 39 3.22 15.00 -8.52
C GLY A 39 3.08 13.95 -7.40
N ARG A 40 3.53 12.71 -7.63
CA ARG A 40 3.39 11.59 -6.68
C ARG A 40 4.74 11.08 -6.16
N ARG A 41 4.76 10.62 -4.92
CA ARG A 41 5.97 10.11 -4.27
C ARG A 41 6.14 8.62 -4.52
N ALA A 42 5.04 7.88 -4.59
CA ALA A 42 5.02 6.46 -4.92
C ALA A 42 5.47 6.21 -6.36
N LYS A 43 6.39 5.25 -6.54
CA LYS A 43 6.72 4.71 -7.84
C LYS A 43 5.71 3.62 -8.20
N VAL A 44 5.23 3.58 -9.44
CA VAL A 44 4.38 2.48 -9.93
C VAL A 44 5.14 1.72 -11.00
N THR A 45 5.21 0.41 -10.84
CA THR A 45 5.93 -0.51 -11.72
C THR A 45 4.96 -1.55 -12.24
N TYR A 46 4.89 -1.68 -13.57
CA TYR A 46 4.04 -2.66 -14.22
C TYR A 46 4.88 -3.88 -14.62
N ALA A 47 4.58 -5.03 -14.01
CA ALA A 47 5.23 -6.31 -14.26
C ALA A 47 4.76 -6.90 -15.60
N THR A 48 5.64 -7.58 -16.34
CA THR A 48 5.38 -8.05 -17.71
C THR A 48 4.79 -9.45 -17.71
N ARG A 49 4.12 -9.89 -18.79
CA ARG A 49 3.58 -11.26 -18.89
C ARG A 49 4.61 -12.39 -18.75
N THR A 50 5.91 -12.09 -18.85
CA THR A 50 7.02 -13.04 -18.65
C THR A 50 7.50 -13.12 -17.20
N ARG A 51 7.09 -12.18 -16.35
CA ARG A 51 7.38 -12.11 -14.92
C ARG A 51 6.19 -11.47 -14.22
N ASP A 52 5.37 -12.30 -13.61
CA ASP A 52 4.27 -11.85 -12.76
C ASP A 52 4.80 -10.95 -11.63
N ALA A 53 3.96 -10.03 -11.13
CA ALA A 53 4.32 -9.09 -10.08
C ALA A 53 4.96 -9.79 -8.87
N ASP A 54 4.45 -10.97 -8.54
CA ASP A 54 4.95 -11.84 -7.48
C ASP A 54 6.42 -12.20 -7.67
N GLN A 55 6.78 -12.72 -8.85
CA GLN A 55 8.17 -13.07 -9.18
C GLN A 55 9.07 -11.84 -9.19
N TYR A 56 8.57 -10.71 -9.69
CA TYR A 56 9.32 -9.46 -9.68
C TYR A 56 9.65 -9.01 -8.25
N ILE A 57 8.66 -9.01 -7.35
CA ILE A 57 8.82 -8.63 -5.95
C ILE A 57 9.82 -9.57 -5.27
N ILE A 58 9.65 -10.88 -5.44
CA ILE A 58 10.54 -11.89 -4.83
C ILE A 58 11.98 -11.68 -5.29
N LEU A 59 12.22 -11.52 -6.59
CA LEU A 59 13.56 -11.30 -7.14
C LEU A 59 14.17 -9.97 -6.67
N MET A 60 13.36 -8.91 -6.54
CA MET A 60 13.81 -7.62 -6.04
C MET A 60 14.30 -7.73 -4.60
N VAL A 61 13.54 -8.43 -3.75
CA VAL A 61 13.94 -8.68 -2.35
C VAL A 61 15.18 -9.55 -2.26
N GLN A 62 15.24 -10.64 -3.03
CA GLN A 62 16.39 -11.56 -3.03
C GLN A 62 17.70 -10.90 -3.48
N LYS A 63 17.61 -9.91 -4.38
CA LYS A 63 18.78 -9.17 -4.89
C LYS A 63 19.14 -7.93 -4.07
N ALA A 64 18.31 -7.55 -3.10
CA ALA A 64 18.57 -6.39 -2.27
C ALA A 64 19.77 -6.64 -1.36
N GLU A 65 20.66 -5.65 -1.22
CA GLU A 65 21.80 -5.72 -0.31
C GLU A 65 21.37 -5.82 1.16
N ASN A 66 20.24 -5.19 1.51
CA ASN A 66 19.67 -5.24 2.85
C ASN A 66 18.16 -5.51 2.84
N PRO A 67 17.74 -6.77 2.65
CA PRO A 67 16.34 -7.15 2.57
C PRO A 67 15.54 -6.76 3.81
N ARG A 68 16.18 -6.69 4.98
CA ARG A 68 15.54 -6.37 6.27
C ARG A 68 14.97 -4.97 6.34
N GLN A 69 15.42 -4.05 5.48
CA GLN A 69 14.88 -2.70 5.36
C GLN A 69 13.67 -2.63 4.40
N ILE A 70 13.36 -3.72 3.70
CA ILE A 70 12.24 -3.80 2.77
C ILE A 70 11.03 -4.38 3.50
N THR A 71 9.90 -3.69 3.41
CA THR A 71 8.60 -4.22 3.83
C THR A 71 7.77 -4.58 2.61
N VAL A 72 7.47 -5.86 2.44
CA VAL A 72 6.60 -6.35 1.38
C VAL A 72 5.15 -6.38 1.88
N VAL A 73 4.27 -5.73 1.13
CA VAL A 73 2.81 -5.79 1.34
C VAL A 73 2.20 -6.64 0.24
N SER A 74 1.58 -7.76 0.61
CA SER A 74 0.84 -8.62 -0.34
C SER A 74 -0.32 -9.33 0.36
N SER A 75 -1.32 -9.76 -0.40
CA SER A 75 -2.36 -10.70 0.04
C SER A 75 -1.97 -12.16 -0.20
N ASP A 76 -0.98 -12.40 -1.07
CA ASP A 76 -0.51 -13.74 -1.41
C ASP A 76 0.45 -14.28 -0.34
N LYS A 77 0.11 -15.46 0.21
CA LYS A 77 0.87 -16.10 1.28
C LYS A 77 2.20 -16.69 0.78
N GLU A 78 2.28 -17.13 -0.47
CA GLU A 78 3.51 -17.64 -1.07
C GLU A 78 4.52 -16.51 -1.28
N VAL A 79 4.06 -15.34 -1.77
CA VAL A 79 4.91 -14.14 -1.89
C VAL A 79 5.41 -13.69 -0.54
N ILE A 80 4.53 -13.59 0.47
CA ILE A 80 4.92 -13.26 1.84
C ILE A 80 5.96 -14.25 2.35
N ARG A 81 5.74 -15.56 2.17
CA ARG A 81 6.66 -16.59 2.65
C ARG A 81 8.03 -16.46 1.98
N ALA A 82 8.07 -16.34 0.66
CA ALA A 82 9.32 -16.22 -0.10
C ALA A 82 10.11 -14.96 0.29
N CYS A 83 9.43 -13.81 0.41
CA CYS A 83 10.08 -12.56 0.79
C CYS A 83 10.58 -12.59 2.24
N ARG A 84 9.80 -13.20 3.15
CA ARG A 84 10.23 -13.38 4.55
C ARG A 84 11.45 -14.31 4.64
N GLN A 85 11.49 -15.39 3.87
CA GLN A 85 12.64 -16.29 3.79
C GLN A 85 13.89 -15.58 3.25
N ALA A 86 13.72 -14.63 2.32
CA ALA A 86 14.78 -13.78 1.82
C ALA A 86 15.21 -12.66 2.82
N GLY A 87 14.58 -12.58 4.00
CA GLY A 87 14.96 -11.68 5.08
C GLY A 87 14.21 -10.34 5.10
N ALA A 88 13.19 -10.15 4.26
CA ALA A 88 12.36 -8.95 4.30
C ALA A 88 11.34 -8.95 5.44
N GLN A 89 10.94 -7.75 5.84
CA GLN A 89 9.74 -7.55 6.63
C GLN A 89 8.52 -7.77 5.72
N THR A 90 7.43 -8.26 6.28
CA THR A 90 6.22 -8.60 5.50
C THR A 90 4.98 -8.17 6.24
N MET A 91 3.97 -7.71 5.50
CA MET A 91 2.70 -7.25 6.03
C MET A 91 1.57 -7.65 5.08
N SER A 92 0.39 -7.98 5.64
CA SER A 92 -0.78 -8.28 4.83
C SER A 92 -1.45 -7.01 4.32
N CYS A 93 -2.17 -7.12 3.20
CA CYS A 93 -2.95 -6.01 2.65
C CYS A 93 -3.98 -5.45 3.65
N GLU A 94 -4.64 -6.30 4.43
CA GLU A 94 -5.66 -5.88 5.41
C GLU A 94 -5.02 -5.06 6.54
N ARG A 95 -3.84 -5.50 7.01
CA ARG A 95 -3.09 -4.77 8.03
C ARG A 95 -2.61 -3.42 7.49
N PHE A 96 -2.12 -3.40 6.26
CA PHE A 96 -1.68 -2.16 5.62
C PHE A 96 -2.85 -1.19 5.39
N ALA A 97 -4.00 -1.69 4.95
CA ALA A 97 -5.22 -0.89 4.79
C ALA A 97 -5.65 -0.26 6.11
N LYS A 98 -5.57 -1.01 7.24
CA LYS A 98 -5.80 -0.46 8.58
C LYS A 98 -4.79 0.61 8.97
N LEU A 99 -3.51 0.44 8.63
CA LEU A 99 -2.49 1.48 8.91
C LEU A 99 -2.73 2.76 8.11
N ILE A 100 -3.14 2.64 6.85
CA ILE A 100 -3.48 3.80 6.05
C ILE A 100 -4.72 4.50 6.62
N SER A 101 -5.76 3.75 6.99
CA SER A 101 -7.04 4.30 7.48
C SER A 101 -6.98 4.85 8.92
N LEU A 102 -6.19 4.23 9.80
CA LEU A 102 -5.86 4.81 11.11
C LEU A 102 -4.99 6.06 10.93
N GLY A 103 -4.09 5.99 9.97
CA GLY A 103 -3.24 7.08 9.56
C GLY A 103 -3.98 8.31 9.04
N SER A 104 -5.09 8.12 8.32
CA SER A 104 -5.98 9.22 7.90
C SER A 104 -6.74 9.82 9.06
N LYS A 105 -7.09 9.04 10.10
CA LYS A 105 -7.65 9.58 11.35
C LYS A 105 -6.66 10.44 12.14
N THR A 106 -5.37 10.06 12.16
CA THR A 106 -4.34 10.85 12.85
C THR A 106 -3.90 12.10 12.09
N ALA A 107 -4.13 12.18 10.77
CA ALA A 107 -3.82 13.39 10.00
C ALA A 107 -4.76 14.57 10.35
N GLU A 108 -5.91 14.29 10.96
CA GLU A 108 -6.83 15.30 11.50
C GLU A 108 -6.51 15.69 12.95
N THR A 109 -5.50 15.08 13.59
CA THR A 109 -5.20 15.33 15.02
C THR A 109 -4.01 16.26 15.25
N GLU A 110 -3.44 16.86 14.20
CA GLU A 110 -2.40 17.90 14.34
C GLU A 110 -2.83 19.28 13.78
N ALA A 111 -4.12 19.44 13.51
CA ALA A 111 -4.74 20.76 13.37
C ALA A 111 -5.88 20.84 14.40
N GLU A 112 -5.63 21.62 15.45
CA GLU A 112 -6.56 22.16 16.46
C GLU A 112 -7.92 21.46 16.63
N LYS A 113 -8.14 20.86 17.81
CA LYS A 113 -9.45 20.37 18.30
C LYS A 113 -10.65 21.15 17.73
N PRO A 114 -11.60 20.45 17.09
CA PRO A 114 -13.02 20.79 17.19
C PRO A 114 -13.75 19.73 18.04
N PRO A 115 -14.88 20.09 18.66
CA PRO A 115 -15.61 19.22 19.60
C PRO A 115 -16.20 17.98 18.89
N PRO A 116 -16.49 16.90 19.62
CA PRO A 116 -16.97 15.66 19.02
C PRO A 116 -18.34 15.89 18.36
N PRO A 117 -18.56 15.45 17.09
CA PRO A 117 -19.90 15.42 16.55
C PRO A 117 -20.70 14.31 17.24
N SER A 118 -21.69 14.80 17.97
CA SER A 118 -22.80 14.09 18.56
C SER A 118 -23.84 13.75 17.51
N SER A 119 -24.08 12.46 17.25
CA SER A 119 -25.43 11.85 17.20
C SER A 119 -25.33 10.39 16.75
N LYS A 120 -26.20 9.55 17.31
CA LYS A 120 -26.35 8.14 16.93
C LYS A 120 -26.89 7.96 15.50
N GLU A 121 -27.30 9.04 14.85
CA GLU A 121 -27.88 9.06 13.51
C GLU A 121 -26.83 8.92 12.41
N GLU A 122 -25.66 9.57 12.53
CA GLU A 122 -24.55 9.41 11.56
C GLU A 122 -24.07 7.96 11.52
N ILE A 123 -23.99 7.28 12.67
CA ILE A 123 -23.57 5.87 12.73
C ILE A 123 -24.51 4.95 11.91
N LYS A 124 -25.79 5.31 11.80
CA LYS A 124 -26.81 4.51 11.08
C LYS A 124 -26.68 4.62 9.57
N GLU A 125 -26.26 5.78 9.06
CA GLU A 125 -26.00 5.97 7.62
C GLU A 125 -24.78 5.17 7.15
N TRP A 126 -23.75 5.08 7.99
CA TRP A 126 -22.53 4.35 7.66
C TRP A 126 -22.74 2.83 7.67
N LYS A 127 -23.59 2.30 8.56
CA LYS A 127 -23.99 0.88 8.53
C LYS A 127 -24.68 0.50 7.23
N LYS A 128 -25.54 1.38 6.72
CA LYS A 128 -26.27 1.18 5.46
C LYS A 128 -25.35 1.19 4.23
N PHE A 129 -24.29 2.01 4.26
CA PHE A 129 -23.33 2.12 3.16
C PHE A 129 -22.37 0.93 3.07
N PHE A 130 -22.04 0.30 4.20
CA PHE A 130 -21.10 -0.82 4.27
C PHE A 130 -21.76 -2.21 4.37
N ASN A 131 -23.09 -2.29 4.30
CA ASN A 131 -23.88 -3.53 4.40
C ASN A 131 -23.49 -4.40 5.62
N LEU A 132 -23.15 -3.72 6.72
CA LEU A 132 -22.88 -4.34 8.02
C LEU A 132 -24.22 -4.36 8.78
N GLU A 133 -24.86 -5.52 8.83
CA GLU A 133 -26.00 -5.76 9.74
C GLU A 133 -25.54 -5.72 11.21
#